data_AF-A0A481QZG4-F1
#
_entry.id   AF-A0A481QZG4-F1
#
_cell.length_a   1.000
_cell.length_b   1.000
_cell.length_c   1.000
_cell.angle_alpha   90.00
_cell.angle_beta   90.00
_cell.angle_gamma   90.00
#
_symmetry.space_group_name_H-M   'P 1'
#
loop_
_entity.id
_entity.type
_entity.pdbx_description
1 polymer ?
#
loop_
_entity_poly.entity_id
_entity_poly.type
_entity_poly.pdbx_seq_one_letter_code
_entity_poly.pdbx_strand_id
1 'polypeptide(L)'
;MTNYERKRLLEAYTDYVERRLSGVSGLIVILVGFSLATLSVTKISPGFNLVVMVCVLFFFLCVLLREFGNRKNSALWRVMRELEDKYKGKVDGGVILKEIRQYDIWEGFSPMVMGRLLPIIFSVLFCVYTLVEHLARAFSIW
;
A
#
# COMPACT_ATOMS: atom_id res chain seq x y z
N MET A 1 -9.05 -25.80 -8.53
CA MET A 1 -8.07 -25.73 -7.42
C MET A 1 -8.54 -26.66 -6.31
N THR A 2 -7.65 -27.36 -5.61
CA THR A 2 -8.05 -28.20 -4.46
C THR A 2 -8.35 -27.35 -3.22
N ASN A 3 -9.17 -27.87 -2.31
CA ASN A 3 -9.48 -27.17 -1.05
C ASN A 3 -8.22 -26.92 -0.18
N TYR A 4 -7.25 -27.83 -0.24
CA TYR A 4 -5.97 -27.69 0.46
C TYR A 4 -5.14 -26.51 -0.10
N GLU A 5 -5.03 -26.39 -1.42
CA GLU A 5 -4.31 -25.29 -2.07
C GLU A 5 -4.98 -23.94 -1.81
N ARG A 6 -6.33 -23.90 -1.84
CA ARG A 6 -7.10 -22.70 -1.50
C ARG A 6 -6.81 -22.24 -0.07
N LYS A 7 -6.78 -23.18 0.88
CA LYS A 7 -6.47 -22.89 2.28
C LYS A 7 -5.03 -22.37 2.44
N ARG A 8 -4.06 -23.01 1.78
CA ARG A 8 -2.65 -22.58 1.79
C ARG A 8 -2.47 -21.17 1.21
N LEU A 9 -3.16 -20.84 0.12
CA LEU A 9 -3.13 -19.51 -0.49
C LEU A 9 -3.74 -18.45 0.44
N LEU A 10 -4.88 -18.77 1.07
CA LEU A 10 -5.54 -17.88 2.03
C LEU A 10 -4.67 -17.64 3.28
N GLU A 11 -4.02 -18.67 3.82
CA GLU A 11 -3.10 -18.55 4.96
C GLU A 11 -1.89 -17.67 4.61
N ALA A 12 -1.27 -17.88 3.44
CA ALA A 12 -0.16 -17.05 2.98
C ALA A 12 -0.57 -15.60 2.73
N TYR A 13 -1.79 -15.38 2.24
CA TYR A 13 -2.37 -14.05 2.08
C TYR A 13 -2.60 -13.37 3.43
N THR A 14 -3.23 -14.05 4.38
CA THR A 14 -3.51 -13.50 5.71
C THR A 14 -2.21 -13.15 6.43
N ASP A 15 -1.20 -14.03 6.41
CA ASP A 15 0.11 -13.76 7.02
C ASP A 15 0.80 -12.53 6.39
N TYR A 16 0.77 -12.43 5.06
CA TYR A 16 1.32 -11.26 4.37
C TYR A 16 0.60 -9.97 4.78
N VAL A 17 -0.73 -10.01 4.83
CA VAL A 17 -1.51 -8.83 5.15
C VAL A 17 -1.36 -8.41 6.61
N GLU A 18 -1.45 -9.35 7.54
CA GLU A 18 -1.38 -9.08 8.97
C GLU A 18 0.02 -8.69 9.43
N ARG A 19 1.08 -9.27 8.85
CA ARG A 19 2.45 -8.97 9.29
C ARG A 19 3.12 -7.84 8.52
N ARG A 20 2.98 -7.81 7.19
CA ARG A 20 3.68 -6.81 6.35
C ARG A 20 2.80 -5.60 6.07
N LEU A 21 1.57 -5.81 5.62
CA LEU A 21 0.69 -4.70 5.25
C LEU A 21 0.20 -3.91 6.46
N SER A 22 -0.04 -4.57 7.60
CA SER A 22 -0.37 -3.91 8.87
C SER A 22 0.71 -2.93 9.30
N GLY A 23 1.98 -3.35 9.27
CA GLY A 23 3.12 -2.49 9.62
C GLY A 23 3.22 -1.25 8.72
N VAL A 24 2.99 -1.41 7.42
CA VAL A 24 2.88 -0.28 6.49
C VAL A 24 1.70 0.60 6.87
N SER A 25 0.50 0.05 7.04
CA SER A 25 -0.70 0.83 7.39
C SER A 25 -0.58 1.62 8.70
N GLY A 26 0.07 1.08 9.73
CA GLY A 26 0.32 1.79 10.99
C GLY A 26 1.26 2.98 10.81
N LEU A 27 2.33 2.81 10.02
CA LEU A 27 3.22 3.89 9.62
C LEU A 27 2.47 5.00 8.87
N ILE A 28 1.55 4.61 7.99
CA ILE A 28 0.73 5.55 7.21
C ILE A 28 -0.17 6.39 8.13
N VAL A 29 -0.84 5.78 9.11
CA VAL A 29 -1.68 6.50 10.09
C VAL A 29 -0.85 7.52 10.87
N ILE A 30 0.37 7.15 11.29
CA ILE A 30 1.28 8.06 12.00
C ILE A 30 1.65 9.25 11.09
N LEU A 31 1.95 9.00 9.82
CA LEU A 31 2.34 10.05 8.87
C LEU A 31 1.17 11.00 8.53
N VAL A 32 -0.07 10.48 8.42
CA VAL A 32 -1.28 11.29 8.27
C VAL A 32 -1.54 12.13 9.51
N GLY A 33 -1.43 11.54 10.70
CA GLY A 33 -1.57 12.27 11.97
C GLY A 33 -0.55 13.40 12.11
N PHE A 34 0.69 13.14 11.68
CA PHE A 34 1.74 14.15 11.65
C PHE A 34 1.46 15.27 10.62
N SER A 35 0.95 14.92 9.43
CA SER A 35 0.55 15.89 8.40
C SER A 35 -0.64 16.76 8.83
N LEU A 36 -1.58 16.20 9.61
CA LEU A 36 -2.66 16.95 10.25
C LEU A 36 -2.12 17.91 11.32
N ALA A 37 -1.14 17.47 12.11
CA ALA A 37 -0.50 18.31 13.11
C ALA A 37 0.18 19.52 12.45
N THR A 38 0.95 19.33 11.37
CA THR A 38 1.62 20.44 10.67
C THR A 38 0.65 21.45 10.07
N LEU A 39 -0.52 21.00 9.57
CA LEU A 39 -1.58 21.89 9.08
C LEU A 39 -2.22 22.74 10.19
N SER A 40 -2.37 22.16 11.39
CA SER A 40 -3.03 22.82 12.52
C SER A 40 -2.14 23.83 13.26
N VAL A 41 -0.82 23.79 13.06
CA VAL A 41 0.11 24.68 13.76
C VAL A 41 0.21 26.02 13.03
N THR A 42 -0.39 27.05 13.64
CA THR A 42 -0.43 28.43 13.12
C THR A 42 0.86 29.24 13.32
N LYS A 43 1.79 28.76 14.16
CA LYS A 43 2.99 29.51 14.57
C LYS A 43 4.30 29.10 13.89
N ILE A 44 4.28 28.05 13.07
CA ILE A 44 5.48 27.57 12.37
C ILE A 44 5.58 28.23 11.00
N SER A 45 6.80 28.53 10.55
CA SER A 45 7.00 29.14 9.23
C SER A 45 6.49 28.20 8.12
N PRO A 46 5.75 28.72 7.13
CA PRO A 46 5.21 27.92 6.03
C PRO A 46 6.28 27.13 5.26
N GLY A 47 7.47 27.70 5.10
CA GLY A 47 8.61 27.03 4.46
C GLY A 47 9.16 25.86 5.27
N PHE A 48 9.21 25.95 6.59
CA PHE A 48 9.63 24.81 7.43
C PHE A 48 8.61 23.67 7.38
N ASN A 49 7.32 23.97 7.46
CA ASN A 49 6.26 22.97 7.28
C ASN A 49 6.34 22.30 5.90
N LEU A 50 6.65 23.06 4.85
CA LEU A 50 6.85 22.50 3.51
C LEU A 50 8.00 21.49 3.46
N VAL A 51 9.17 21.83 3.99
CA VAL A 51 10.33 20.92 4.05
C VAL A 51 9.99 19.65 4.81
N VAL A 52 9.31 19.78 5.94
CA VAL A 52 8.86 18.65 6.76
C VAL A 52 7.92 17.74 5.97
N MET A 53 6.93 18.31 5.27
CA MET A 53 5.99 17.55 4.44
C MET A 53 6.66 16.82 3.27
N VAL A 54 7.65 17.45 2.63
CA VAL A 54 8.45 16.81 1.56
C VAL A 54 9.23 15.61 2.13
N CYS A 55 9.86 15.76 3.29
CA CYS A 55 10.56 14.65 3.96
C CYS A 55 9.62 13.49 4.33
N VAL A 56 8.43 13.80 4.83
CA VAL A 56 7.38 12.82 5.17
C VAL A 56 6.93 12.04 3.92
N LEU A 57 6.64 12.74 2.83
CA LEU A 57 6.26 12.13 1.55
C LEU A 57 7.38 11.27 0.96
N PHE A 58 8.62 11.74 1.03
CA PHE A 58 9.78 10.98 0.57
C PHE A 58 9.95 9.69 1.36
N PHE A 59 9.88 9.76 2.70
CA PHE A 59 9.96 8.59 3.56
C PHE A 59 8.82 7.59 3.27
N PHE A 60 7.60 8.09 3.09
CA PHE A 60 6.44 7.28 2.71
C PHE A 60 6.67 6.54 1.38
N LEU A 61 7.13 7.25 0.35
CA LEU A 61 7.46 6.65 -0.95
C LEU A 61 8.57 5.60 -0.83
N CYS A 62 9.61 5.86 -0.06
CA CYS A 62 10.69 4.90 0.17
C CYS A 62 10.18 3.61 0.84
N VAL A 63 9.29 3.72 1.83
CA VAL A 63 8.68 2.56 2.49
C VAL A 63 7.82 1.75 1.51
N LEU A 64 6.96 2.41 0.73
CA LEU A 64 6.14 1.74 -0.27
C LEU A 64 6.97 1.05 -1.36
N LEU A 65 7.99 1.74 -1.90
CA LEU A 65 8.88 1.19 -2.92
C LEU A 65 9.70 0.01 -2.40
N ARG A 66 10.15 0.08 -1.14
CA ARG A 66 10.85 -1.03 -0.49
C ARG A 66 9.94 -2.24 -0.31
N GLU A 67 8.69 -2.03 0.11
CA GLU A 67 7.75 -3.13 0.28
C GLU A 67 7.33 -3.73 -1.07
N PHE A 68 7.14 -2.90 -2.10
CA PHE A 68 6.92 -3.33 -3.47
C PHE A 68 8.09 -4.17 -3.99
N GLY A 69 9.33 -3.73 -3.77
CA GLY A 69 10.53 -4.48 -4.13
C GLY A 69 10.64 -5.83 -3.40
N ASN A 70 10.23 -5.87 -2.13
CA ASN A 70 10.23 -7.08 -1.31
C ASN A 70 9.08 -8.05 -1.59
N ARG A 71 8.10 -7.68 -2.43
CA ARG A 71 6.94 -8.53 -2.75
C ARG A 71 7.34 -9.94 -3.21
N LYS A 72 8.42 -10.03 -4.02
CA LYS A 72 8.92 -11.29 -4.59
C LYS A 72 9.50 -12.24 -3.55
N ASN A 73 9.89 -11.72 -2.38
CA ASN A 73 10.44 -12.51 -1.28
C ASN A 73 9.35 -13.04 -0.33
N SER A 74 8.08 -12.63 -0.54
CA SER A 74 6.97 -13.07 0.31
C SER A 74 6.59 -14.54 0.09
N ALA A 75 6.03 -15.16 1.13
CA ALA A 75 5.45 -16.50 1.03
C ALA A 75 4.25 -16.51 0.06
N LEU A 76 3.44 -15.45 0.09
CA LEU A 76 2.30 -15.25 -0.81
C LEU A 76 2.73 -15.31 -2.29
N TRP A 77 3.75 -14.53 -2.69
CA TRP A 77 4.21 -14.51 -4.07
C TRP A 77 4.75 -15.87 -4.53
N ARG A 78 5.45 -16.60 -3.65
CA ARG A 78 5.93 -17.96 -3.93
C ARG A 78 4.77 -18.94 -4.16
N VAL A 79 3.79 -18.95 -3.26
CA VAL A 79 2.61 -19.83 -3.36
C VAL A 79 1.78 -19.49 -4.60
N MET A 80 1.60 -18.20 -4.89
CA MET A 80 0.90 -17.74 -6.09
C MET A 80 1.60 -18.22 -7.36
N ARG A 81 2.92 -17.99 -7.49
CA ARG A 81 3.68 -18.41 -8.67
C ARG A 81 3.65 -19.92 -8.87
N GLU A 82 3.82 -20.70 -7.79
CA GLU A 82 3.72 -22.16 -7.81
C GLU A 82 2.36 -22.64 -8.33
N LEU A 83 1.27 -22.03 -7.86
CA LEU A 83 -0.08 -22.36 -8.30
C LEU A 83 -0.37 -21.88 -9.72
N GLU A 84 0.09 -20.68 -10.10
CA GLU A 84 -0.05 -20.17 -11.47
C GLU A 84 0.65 -21.10 -12.46
N ASP A 85 1.89 -21.51 -12.19
CA ASP A 85 2.64 -22.45 -13.05
C ASP A 85 1.96 -23.82 -13.12
N LYS A 86 1.36 -24.31 -12.02
CA LYS A 86 0.65 -25.60 -11.97
C LYS A 86 -0.67 -25.61 -12.76
N TYR A 87 -1.33 -24.47 -12.90
CA TYR A 87 -2.62 -24.34 -13.57
C TYR A 87 -2.53 -23.70 -14.96
N LYS A 88 -1.37 -23.18 -15.33
CA LYS A 88 -1.09 -22.68 -16.68
C LYS A 88 -1.25 -23.80 -17.72
N GLY A 89 -2.08 -23.55 -18.74
CA GLY A 89 -2.33 -24.49 -19.83
C GLY A 89 -3.33 -25.62 -19.54
N LYS A 90 -3.98 -25.63 -18.36
CA LYS A 90 -5.10 -26.55 -18.09
C LYS A 90 -6.42 -26.00 -18.65
N VAL A 91 -7.34 -26.89 -19.02
CA VAL A 91 -8.66 -26.55 -19.57
C VAL A 91 -9.45 -25.61 -18.65
N ASP A 92 -9.46 -25.88 -17.34
CA ASP A 92 -10.07 -24.99 -16.32
C ASP A 92 -9.10 -23.92 -15.77
N GLY A 93 -7.90 -23.82 -16.34
CA GLY A 93 -6.82 -22.97 -15.86
C GLY A 93 -7.20 -21.50 -15.83
N GLY A 94 -7.99 -21.03 -16.80
CA GLY A 94 -8.39 -19.62 -16.88
C GLY A 94 -9.20 -19.12 -15.68
N VAL A 95 -10.12 -19.94 -15.16
CA VAL A 95 -10.94 -19.59 -13.98
C VAL A 95 -10.09 -19.63 -12.71
N ILE A 96 -9.25 -20.66 -12.58
CA ILE A 96 -8.38 -20.84 -11.41
C ILE A 96 -7.30 -19.75 -11.35
N LEU A 97 -6.72 -19.37 -12.49
CA LEU A 97 -5.75 -18.27 -12.58
C LEU A 97 -6.37 -16.93 -12.19
N LYS A 98 -7.63 -16.68 -12.60
CA LYS A 98 -8.37 -15.49 -12.15
C LYS A 98 -8.56 -15.50 -10.64
N GLU A 99 -8.91 -16.65 -10.07
CA GLU A 99 -9.05 -16.80 -8.60
C GLU A 99 -7.72 -16.52 -7.88
N ILE A 100 -6.60 -17.10 -8.34
CA ILE A 100 -5.27 -16.88 -7.72
C ILE A 100 -4.89 -15.39 -7.76
N ARG A 101 -5.13 -14.71 -8.89
CA ARG A 101 -4.83 -13.27 -9.06
C ARG A 101 -5.64 -12.35 -8.16
N GLN A 102 -6.79 -12.79 -7.62
CA GLN A 102 -7.54 -12.00 -6.66
C GLN A 102 -6.82 -11.81 -5.32
N TYR A 103 -5.82 -12.66 -5.04
CA TYR A 103 -4.97 -12.57 -3.85
C TYR A 103 -3.71 -11.71 -4.10
N ASP A 104 -3.48 -11.24 -5.33
CA ASP A 104 -2.40 -10.31 -5.60
C ASP A 104 -2.78 -8.91 -5.11
N ILE A 105 -2.11 -8.46 -4.05
CA ILE A 105 -2.37 -7.16 -3.43
C ILE A 105 -1.81 -6.00 -4.27
N TRP A 106 -0.86 -6.29 -5.17
CA TRP A 106 -0.17 -5.28 -5.97
C TRP A 106 -0.69 -5.20 -7.41
N GLU A 107 -1.16 -6.32 -7.97
CA GLU A 107 -1.65 -6.39 -9.36
C GLU A 107 -3.17 -6.62 -9.43
N GLY A 108 -3.84 -6.90 -8.30
CA GLY A 108 -5.27 -7.25 -8.27
C GLY A 108 -6.22 -6.13 -7.89
N PHE A 109 -7.13 -5.77 -8.81
CA PHE A 109 -8.37 -5.04 -8.51
C PHE A 109 -9.43 -5.96 -7.86
N SER A 110 -9.06 -6.66 -6.78
CA SER A 110 -10.02 -7.46 -6.00
C SER A 110 -10.71 -6.57 -4.96
N PRO A 111 -12.04 -6.65 -4.78
CA PRO A 111 -12.74 -5.92 -3.72
C PRO A 111 -12.13 -6.15 -2.33
N MET A 112 -11.63 -7.37 -2.10
CA MET A 112 -10.96 -7.79 -0.87
C MET A 112 -9.65 -7.03 -0.61
N VAL A 113 -8.92 -6.72 -1.69
CA VAL A 113 -7.67 -5.96 -1.67
C VAL A 113 -7.98 -4.46 -1.59
N MET A 114 -8.98 -3.99 -2.35
CA MET A 114 -9.39 -2.58 -2.39
C MET A 114 -9.73 -2.05 -1.00
N GLY A 115 -10.53 -2.78 -0.21
CA GLY A 115 -10.87 -2.36 1.16
C GLY A 115 -9.65 -2.09 2.05
N ARG A 116 -8.53 -2.79 1.81
CA ARG A 116 -7.29 -2.65 2.57
C ARG A 116 -6.32 -1.64 1.97
N LEU A 117 -6.38 -1.38 0.67
CA LEU A 117 -5.60 -0.34 0.00
C LEU A 117 -6.23 1.04 0.13
N LEU A 118 -7.54 1.15 0.36
CA LEU A 118 -8.23 2.45 0.50
C LEU A 118 -7.59 3.38 1.53
N PRO A 119 -7.25 2.93 2.76
CA PRO A 119 -6.55 3.79 3.72
C PRO A 119 -5.20 4.30 3.18
N ILE A 120 -4.46 3.46 2.46
CA ILE A 120 -3.18 3.84 1.84
C ILE A 120 -3.42 4.92 0.79
N ILE A 121 -4.38 4.70 -0.11
CA ILE A 121 -4.73 5.62 -1.19
C ILE A 121 -5.19 6.97 -0.63
N PHE A 122 -6.13 6.98 0.33
CA PHE A 122 -6.61 8.21 0.96
C PHE A 122 -5.50 8.95 1.69
N SER A 123 -4.58 8.22 2.32
CA SER A 123 -3.43 8.83 2.99
C SER A 123 -2.46 9.47 2.02
N VAL A 124 -2.21 8.85 0.85
CA VAL A 124 -1.40 9.46 -0.21
C VAL A 124 -2.07 10.75 -0.69
N LEU A 125 -3.36 10.68 -1.02
CA LEU A 125 -4.13 11.82 -1.49
C LEU A 125 -4.11 12.96 -0.46
N PHE A 126 -4.24 12.63 0.83
CA PHE A 126 -4.18 13.60 1.91
C PHE A 126 -2.80 14.25 2.03
N CYS A 127 -1.71 13.47 2.02
CA CYS A 127 -0.36 14.02 2.07
C CYS A 127 -0.05 14.93 0.87
N VAL A 128 -0.52 14.57 -0.33
CA VAL A 128 -0.41 15.42 -1.54
C VAL A 128 -1.21 16.71 -1.37
N TYR A 129 -2.44 16.63 -0.89
CA TYR A 129 -3.26 17.81 -0.60
C TYR A 129 -2.55 18.75 0.39
N THR A 130 -2.03 18.21 1.50
CA THR A 130 -1.30 18.98 2.50
C THR A 130 -0.04 19.64 1.93
N LEU A 131 0.69 18.93 1.06
CA LEU A 131 1.84 19.51 0.36
C LEU A 131 1.43 20.70 -0.51
N VAL A 132 0.35 20.55 -1.29
CA VAL A 132 -0.17 21.63 -2.16
C VAL A 132 -0.62 22.83 -1.33
N GLU A 133 -1.26 22.60 -0.19
CA GLU A 133 -1.72 23.67 0.71
C GLU A 133 -0.54 24.47 1.29
N HIS A 134 0.53 23.77 1.74
CA HIS A 134 1.74 24.43 2.20
C HIS A 134 2.51 25.15 1.08
N LEU A 135 2.55 24.59 -0.13
CA LEU A 135 3.12 25.28 -1.30
C LEU A 135 2.34 26.58 -1.58
N ALA A 136 1.01 26.51 -1.64
CA ALA A 136 0.18 27.68 -1.89
C ALA A 136 0.41 28.76 -0.84
N ARG A 137 0.47 28.41 0.46
CA ARG A 137 0.76 29.34 1.55
C ARG A 137 2.17 29.91 1.51
N ALA A 138 3.16 29.10 1.16
CA ALA A 138 4.55 29.56 1.07
C ALA A 138 4.75 30.55 -0.08
N PHE A 139 4.04 30.36 -1.20
CA PHE A 139 4.14 31.23 -2.38
C PHE A 139 3.14 32.39 -2.40
N SER A 140 2.05 32.34 -1.63
CA SER A 140 1.09 33.47 -1.50
C SER A 140 1.54 34.55 -0.50
N ILE A 141 2.65 34.33 0.21
CA ILE A 141 3.26 35.31 1.13
C ILE A 141 4.27 36.20 0.39
N TRP A 142 4.32 36.13 -0.94
CA TRP A 142 5.04 37.06 -1.82
C TRP A 142 4.10 38.01 -2.55
#